data_AF-A0A928FRM7-F1
#
_entry.id   AF-A0A928FRM7-F1
#
_cell.length_a   1.000
_cell.length_b   1.000
_cell.length_c   1.000
_cell.angle_alpha   90.00
_cell.angle_beta   90.00
_cell.angle_gamma   90.00
#
_symmetry.space_group_name_H-M   'P 1'
#
loop_
_entity.id
_entity.type
_entity.pdbx_description
1 polymer ?
#
loop_
_entity_poly.entity_id
_entity_poly.type
_entity_poly.pdbx_seq_one_letter_code
_entity_poly.pdbx_strand_id
1 'polypeptide(L)'
;MKKKKIIVCVAIVIVAFSLVYSLLAINGIVPTINPRELFKSDNNELTGVEKIKEIIETTRPTDIAILGDDISFSIEIETRKVDKIDESTIQRKEGFKYTVLVINDLNNNVSLTEEEQDLLRKKVKEYGFSLIYLGEKYSDTWNSEDEIPLDLKGNLFYIHYSVSGTQCGAIGAWTTEDQNLLKTYPYSLGETILYSIESFLKEIG
;
A
#
# COMPACT_ATOMS: atom_id res chain seq x y z
N MET A 1 -6.59 -3.76 61.12
CA MET A 1 -7.66 -2.74 61.15
C MET A 1 -7.46 -1.54 60.20
N LYS A 2 -6.24 -1.00 60.02
CA LYS A 2 -6.01 0.22 59.20
C LYS A 2 -6.37 0.08 57.70
N LYS A 3 -6.08 -1.05 57.04
CA LYS A 3 -6.38 -1.28 55.62
C LYS A 3 -7.88 -1.32 55.28
N LYS A 4 -8.71 -1.92 56.15
CA LYS A 4 -10.18 -1.96 55.96
C LYS A 4 -10.81 -0.57 56.05
N LYS A 5 -10.30 0.31 56.93
CA LYS A 5 -10.75 1.71 57.03
C LYS A 5 -10.42 2.52 55.78
N ILE A 6 -9.25 2.29 55.17
CA ILE A 6 -8.84 2.97 53.92
C ILE A 6 -9.75 2.56 52.75
N ILE A 7 -10.05 1.27 52.59
CA ILE A 7 -10.93 0.78 51.52
C ILE A 7 -12.35 1.36 51.65
N VAL A 8 -12.88 1.42 52.88
CA VAL A 8 -14.20 2.02 53.13
C VAL A 8 -14.20 3.52 52.83
N CYS A 9 -13.14 4.26 53.19
CA CYS A 9 -13.02 5.67 52.83
C CYS A 9 -12.96 5.90 51.32
N VAL A 10 -12.20 5.07 50.57
CA VAL A 10 -12.13 5.17 49.11
C VAL A 10 -13.49 4.87 48.46
N ALA A 11 -14.20 3.85 48.94
CA ALA A 11 -15.54 3.52 48.43
C ALA A 11 -16.54 4.66 48.68
N ILE A 12 -16.50 5.29 49.85
CA ILE A 12 -17.36 6.45 50.17
C ILE A 12 -17.04 7.64 49.27
N VAL A 13 -15.75 7.91 49.01
CA VAL A 13 -15.33 9.00 48.11
C VAL A 13 -15.84 8.77 46.70
N ILE A 14 -15.72 7.54 46.17
CA ILE A 14 -16.22 7.20 44.82
C ILE A 14 -17.73 7.41 44.74
N VAL A 15 -18.50 6.91 45.72
CA VAL A 15 -19.96 7.06 45.74
C VAL A 15 -20.37 8.53 45.80
N ALA A 16 -19.71 9.32 46.65
CA ALA A 16 -19.94 10.76 46.74
C ALA A 16 -19.61 11.47 45.41
N PHE A 17 -18.51 11.10 44.75
CA PHE A 17 -18.12 11.67 43.46
C PHE A 17 -19.14 11.34 42.37
N SER A 18 -19.65 10.11 42.32
CA SER A 18 -20.69 9.72 41.36
C SER A 18 -22.03 10.43 41.61
N LEU A 19 -22.40 10.69 42.86
CA LEU A 19 -23.61 11.47 43.20
C LEU A 19 -23.47 12.93 42.77
N VAL A 20 -22.33 13.56 43.06
CA VAL A 20 -22.04 14.94 42.65
C VAL A 20 -22.00 15.04 41.12
N TYR A 21 -21.36 14.09 40.43
CA TYR A 21 -21.34 14.04 38.98
C TYR A 21 -22.75 13.92 38.38
N SER A 22 -23.59 13.06 38.96
CA SER A 22 -24.98 12.88 38.52
C SER A 22 -25.81 14.17 38.71
N LEU A 23 -25.64 14.87 39.83
CA LEU A 23 -26.28 16.16 40.08
C LEU A 23 -25.81 17.25 39.10
N LEU A 24 -24.51 17.28 38.77
CA LEU A 24 -23.96 18.22 37.79
C LEU A 24 -24.43 17.92 36.36
N ALA A 25 -24.58 16.64 36.00
CA ALA A 25 -25.10 16.20 34.71
C ALA A 25 -26.60 16.53 34.54
N ILE A 26 -27.41 16.38 35.60
CA ILE A 26 -28.84 16.76 35.59
C ILE A 26 -29.00 18.28 35.43
N ASN A 27 -28.13 19.07 36.05
CA ASN A 27 -28.15 20.53 35.94
C ASN A 27 -27.48 21.07 34.66
N GLY A 28 -27.07 20.20 33.73
CA GLY A 28 -26.50 20.59 32.43
C GLY A 28 -25.10 21.23 32.51
N ILE A 29 -24.40 21.11 33.63
CA ILE A 29 -23.07 21.69 33.85
C ILE A 29 -21.98 20.80 33.22
N VAL A 30 -22.24 19.50 33.09
CA VAL A 30 -21.33 18.51 32.48
C VAL A 30 -22.01 17.90 31.25
N PRO A 31 -21.37 17.86 30.07
CA PRO A 31 -21.96 17.26 28.88
C PRO A 31 -22.22 15.77 29.13
N THR A 32 -23.47 15.36 28.96
CA THR A 32 -23.88 13.96 28.99
C THR A 32 -23.40 13.30 27.69
N ILE A 33 -22.31 12.55 27.77
CA ILE A 33 -21.83 11.74 26.64
C ILE A 33 -22.86 10.65 26.41
N ASN A 34 -23.69 10.80 25.39
CA ASN A 34 -24.68 9.80 25.03
C ASN A 34 -23.94 8.59 24.40
N PRO A 35 -24.02 7.38 24.99
CA PRO A 35 -23.33 6.21 24.44
C PRO A 35 -23.75 5.89 22.99
N ARG A 36 -24.94 6.33 22.56
CA ARG A 36 -25.37 6.21 21.15
C ARG A 36 -24.57 7.07 20.18
N GLU A 37 -23.91 8.13 20.63
CA GLU A 37 -23.01 8.94 19.80
C GLU A 37 -21.61 8.34 19.72
N LEU A 38 -21.20 7.54 20.72
CA LEU A 38 -19.95 6.77 20.67
C LEU A 38 -19.99 5.57 19.71
N PHE A 39 -21.18 5.08 19.36
CA PHE A 39 -21.37 3.95 18.44
C PHE A 39 -22.01 4.35 17.10
N LYS A 40 -22.14 5.65 16.83
CA LYS A 40 -22.34 6.20 15.49
C LYS A 40 -20.99 6.67 14.96
N SER A 41 -20.03 5.75 14.79
CA SER A 41 -19.02 5.99 13.77
C SER A 41 -19.75 5.84 12.45
N ASP A 42 -19.82 6.92 11.67
CA ASP A 42 -20.35 6.87 10.32
C ASP A 42 -19.67 5.72 9.56
N ASN A 43 -20.47 4.77 9.06
CA ASN A 43 -20.04 3.67 8.19
C ASN A 43 -19.60 4.17 6.79
N ASN A 44 -19.12 5.42 6.69
CA ASN A 44 -18.61 6.08 5.50
C ASN A 44 -17.08 6.17 5.49
N GLU A 45 -16.38 5.50 6.41
CA GLU A 45 -14.93 5.41 6.32
C GLU A 45 -14.54 4.55 5.11
N LEU A 46 -13.86 5.17 4.13
CA LEU A 46 -13.25 4.47 3.01
C LEU A 46 -12.39 3.30 3.53
N THR A 47 -12.52 2.15 2.87
CA THR A 47 -11.64 0.99 3.06
C THR A 47 -10.20 1.36 2.74
N GLY A 48 -9.23 0.54 3.18
CA GLY A 48 -7.81 0.79 2.92
C GLY A 48 -7.51 0.95 1.42
N VAL A 49 -8.09 0.10 0.58
CA VAL A 49 -7.86 0.11 -0.88
C VAL A 49 -8.54 1.32 -1.55
N GLU A 50 -9.71 1.75 -1.06
CA GLU A 50 -10.38 2.96 -1.55
C GLU A 50 -9.59 4.23 -1.22
N LYS A 51 -8.96 4.29 -0.05
CA LYS A 51 -8.03 5.39 0.30
C LYS A 51 -6.82 5.43 -0.62
N ILE A 52 -6.28 4.26 -0.98
CA ILE A 52 -5.16 4.16 -1.92
C ILE A 52 -5.57 4.68 -3.31
N LYS A 53 -6.77 4.33 -3.77
CA LYS A 53 -7.32 4.87 -5.03
C LYS A 53 -7.41 6.39 -5.00
N GLU A 54 -7.95 6.98 -3.93
CA GLU A 54 -8.02 8.45 -3.79
C GLU A 54 -6.63 9.10 -3.84
N ILE A 55 -5.63 8.46 -3.22
CA ILE A 55 -4.24 8.92 -3.30
C ILE A 55 -3.74 8.87 -4.75
N ILE A 56 -3.92 7.75 -5.43
CA ILE A 56 -3.44 7.51 -6.81
C ILE A 56 -4.12 8.45 -7.82
N GLU A 57 -5.41 8.69 -7.70
CA GLU A 57 -6.17 9.45 -8.71
C GLU A 57 -6.18 10.95 -8.45
N THR A 58 -6.18 11.36 -7.18
CA THR A 58 -6.40 12.77 -6.81
C THR A 58 -5.17 13.42 -6.16
N THR A 59 -4.66 12.83 -5.08
CA THR A 59 -3.64 13.51 -4.25
C THR A 59 -2.25 13.45 -4.90
N ARG A 60 -1.89 12.28 -5.41
CA ARG A 60 -0.64 11.95 -6.08
C ARG A 60 -0.97 11.26 -7.41
N PRO A 61 -1.52 12.00 -8.42
CA PRO A 61 -1.90 11.45 -9.71
C PRO A 61 -0.81 10.54 -10.30
N THR A 62 -1.11 9.24 -10.42
CA THR A 62 -0.15 8.22 -10.84
C THR A 62 -0.67 7.43 -12.05
N ASP A 63 0.12 7.41 -13.13
CA ASP A 63 -0.14 6.58 -14.31
C ASP A 63 0.35 5.15 -14.04
N ILE A 64 -0.57 4.17 -14.09
CA ILE A 64 -0.25 2.75 -13.87
C ILE A 64 -0.23 2.04 -15.23
N ALA A 65 0.97 1.69 -15.67
CA ALA A 65 1.21 0.93 -16.88
C ALA A 65 1.42 -0.56 -16.55
N ILE A 66 0.76 -1.45 -17.29
CA ILE A 66 0.86 -2.90 -17.08
C ILE A 66 1.37 -3.58 -18.34
N LEU A 67 2.46 -4.32 -18.22
CA LEU A 67 3.00 -5.24 -19.23
C LEU A 67 2.84 -6.68 -18.74
N GLY A 68 2.43 -7.59 -19.63
CA GLY A 68 2.30 -9.01 -19.34
C GLY A 68 0.86 -9.45 -19.04
N ASP A 69 0.72 -10.42 -18.14
CA ASP A 69 -0.57 -11.04 -17.84
C ASP A 69 -1.53 -10.05 -17.14
N ASP A 70 -2.83 -10.21 -17.40
CA ASP A 70 -3.85 -9.34 -16.83
C ASP A 70 -3.90 -9.45 -15.29
N ILE A 71 -4.17 -8.32 -14.63
CA ILE A 71 -4.22 -8.20 -13.17
C ILE A 71 -5.65 -7.86 -12.77
N SER A 72 -6.22 -8.66 -11.87
CA SER A 72 -7.53 -8.37 -11.29
C SER A 72 -7.36 -7.47 -10.08
N PHE A 73 -8.23 -6.47 -9.95
CA PHE A 73 -8.30 -5.56 -8.81
C PHE A 73 -9.67 -5.70 -8.14
N SER A 74 -9.74 -5.54 -6.81
CA SER A 74 -10.99 -5.56 -6.06
C SER A 74 -11.81 -4.27 -6.22
N ILE A 75 -11.16 -3.21 -6.69
CA ILE A 75 -11.76 -1.93 -7.03
C ILE A 75 -11.41 -1.57 -8.48
N GLU A 76 -12.26 -0.78 -9.12
CA GLU A 76 -11.95 -0.21 -10.42
C GLU A 76 -10.83 0.81 -10.27
N ILE A 77 -9.74 0.65 -11.00
CA ILE A 77 -8.63 1.60 -11.05
C ILE A 77 -8.19 1.78 -12.50
N GLU A 78 -7.91 3.02 -12.88
CA GLU A 78 -7.44 3.30 -14.23
C GLU A 78 -6.03 2.73 -14.42
N THR A 79 -5.89 1.83 -15.38
CA THR A 79 -4.62 1.25 -15.79
C THR A 79 -4.54 1.28 -17.30
N ARG A 80 -3.32 1.31 -17.84
CA ARG A 80 -3.09 1.14 -19.27
C ARG A 80 -2.27 -0.11 -19.54
N LYS A 81 -2.74 -0.92 -20.47
CA LYS A 81 -1.96 -2.04 -20.99
C LYS A 81 -0.86 -1.54 -21.93
N VAL A 82 0.30 -2.17 -21.85
CA VAL A 82 1.47 -1.89 -22.65
C VAL A 82 1.95 -3.21 -23.24
N ASP A 83 2.15 -3.25 -24.56
CA ASP A 83 2.57 -4.48 -25.26
C ASP A 83 4.08 -4.55 -25.47
N LYS A 84 4.79 -3.41 -25.34
CA LYS A 84 6.24 -3.29 -25.51
C LYS A 84 6.81 -2.12 -24.72
N ILE A 85 8.08 -2.21 -24.34
CA ILE A 85 8.77 -1.14 -23.64
C ILE A 85 9.51 -0.25 -24.66
N ASP A 86 9.17 1.03 -24.70
CA ASP A 86 9.95 2.05 -25.37
C ASP A 86 9.72 3.40 -24.67
N GLU A 87 10.48 4.42 -25.06
CA GLU A 87 10.39 5.76 -24.46
C GLU A 87 8.95 6.29 -24.44
N SER A 88 8.18 6.05 -25.50
CA SER A 88 6.81 6.55 -25.59
C SER A 88 5.86 5.80 -24.65
N THR A 89 6.10 4.50 -24.42
CA THR A 89 5.24 3.69 -23.56
C THR A 89 5.57 3.79 -22.08
N ILE A 90 6.79 4.19 -21.70
CA ILE A 90 7.16 4.40 -20.29
C ILE A 90 7.15 5.87 -19.88
N GLN A 91 6.99 6.79 -20.83
CA GLN A 91 6.82 8.20 -20.54
C GLN A 91 5.48 8.45 -19.84
N ARG A 92 5.54 9.33 -18.85
CA ARG A 92 4.38 9.78 -18.10
C ARG A 92 3.40 10.51 -19.01
N LYS A 93 2.13 10.13 -18.94
CA LYS A 93 1.04 10.87 -19.60
C LYS A 93 0.85 12.26 -18.98
N GLU A 94 0.36 13.19 -19.78
CA GLU A 94 -0.01 14.53 -19.32
C GLU A 94 -1.04 14.44 -18.17
N GLY A 95 -0.89 15.30 -17.16
CA GLY A 95 -1.76 15.32 -15.98
C GLY A 95 -1.32 14.42 -14.82
N PHE A 96 -0.45 13.44 -15.08
CA PHE A 96 0.10 12.59 -14.01
C PHE A 96 1.38 13.18 -13.42
N LYS A 97 1.61 12.96 -12.13
CA LYS A 97 2.83 13.35 -11.39
C LYS A 97 3.81 12.20 -11.23
N TYR A 98 3.33 10.97 -11.28
CA TYR A 98 4.13 9.76 -11.10
C TYR A 98 3.76 8.71 -12.15
N THR A 99 4.68 7.77 -12.38
CA THR A 99 4.45 6.62 -13.25
C THR A 99 4.89 5.36 -12.52
N VAL A 100 4.03 4.35 -12.50
CA VAL A 100 4.36 3.01 -12.03
C VAL A 100 4.21 2.06 -13.21
N LEU A 101 5.30 1.41 -13.58
CA LEU A 101 5.28 0.29 -14.51
C LEU A 101 5.21 -1.01 -13.73
N VAL A 102 4.17 -1.80 -13.96
CA VAL A 102 4.01 -3.16 -13.44
C VAL A 102 4.30 -4.13 -14.57
N ILE A 103 5.28 -5.02 -14.38
CA ILE A 103 5.59 -6.12 -15.29
C ILE A 103 5.12 -7.41 -14.63
N ASN A 104 4.00 -7.95 -15.09
CA ASN A 104 3.42 -9.20 -14.61
C ASN A 104 3.90 -10.39 -15.46
N ASP A 105 4.96 -11.04 -15.00
CA ASP A 105 5.65 -12.16 -15.64
C ASP A 105 5.57 -13.44 -14.80
N LEU A 106 4.56 -13.56 -13.93
CA LEU A 106 4.39 -14.72 -13.04
C LEU A 106 4.24 -16.06 -13.79
N ASN A 107 3.79 -16.02 -15.05
CA ASN A 107 3.67 -17.19 -15.92
C ASN A 107 4.75 -17.24 -17.03
N ASN A 108 5.81 -16.42 -16.94
CA ASN A 108 6.91 -16.36 -17.92
C ASN A 108 6.48 -15.98 -19.35
N ASN A 109 5.43 -15.16 -19.48
CA ASN A 109 4.88 -14.72 -20.77
C ASN A 109 5.53 -13.42 -21.29
N VAL A 110 6.27 -12.70 -20.46
CA VAL A 110 6.92 -11.45 -20.86
C VAL A 110 8.26 -11.75 -21.51
N SER A 111 8.56 -11.04 -22.60
CA SER A 111 9.87 -11.08 -23.25
C SER A 111 10.41 -9.67 -23.42
N LEU A 112 11.43 -9.33 -22.65
CA LEU A 112 12.19 -8.08 -22.74
C LEU A 112 13.49 -8.31 -23.52
N THR A 113 13.74 -7.45 -24.50
CA THR A 113 15.04 -7.30 -25.18
C THR A 113 16.07 -6.64 -24.27
N GLU A 114 17.36 -6.74 -24.60
CA GLU A 114 18.43 -6.06 -23.86
C GLU A 114 18.25 -4.53 -23.87
N GLU A 115 17.80 -3.96 -25.00
CA GLU A 115 17.53 -2.53 -25.14
C GLU A 115 16.42 -2.07 -24.19
N GLU A 116 15.34 -2.85 -24.06
CA GLU A 116 14.25 -2.57 -23.12
C GLU A 116 14.71 -2.66 -21.67
N GLN A 117 15.53 -3.65 -21.33
CA GLN A 117 16.11 -3.78 -20.00
C GLN A 117 17.03 -2.60 -19.66
N ASP A 118 17.87 -2.17 -20.60
CA ASP A 118 18.73 -1.00 -20.46
C ASP A 118 17.95 0.30 -20.26
N LEU A 119 16.86 0.46 -21.01
CA LEU A 119 15.97 1.60 -20.88
C LEU A 119 15.35 1.64 -19.47
N LEU A 120 14.82 0.51 -18.98
CA LEU A 120 14.24 0.42 -17.65
C LEU A 120 15.26 0.68 -16.54
N ARG A 121 16.48 0.15 -16.65
CA ARG A 121 17.59 0.42 -15.71
C ARG A 121 17.93 1.91 -15.60
N LYS A 122 17.80 2.66 -16.69
CA LYS A 122 17.96 4.12 -16.68
C LYS A 122 16.73 4.79 -16.05
N LYS A 123 15.53 4.32 -16.41
CA LYS A 123 14.26 4.93 -15.99
C LYS A 123 14.01 4.85 -14.49
N VAL A 124 14.37 3.73 -13.83
CA VAL A 124 14.22 3.58 -12.37
C VAL A 124 15.04 4.58 -11.54
N LYS A 125 16.00 5.27 -12.17
CA LYS A 125 16.81 6.33 -11.54
C LYS A 125 16.14 7.71 -11.65
N GLU A 126 15.09 7.85 -12.45
CA GLU A 126 14.37 9.10 -12.61
C GLU A 126 13.36 9.33 -11.48
N TYR A 127 13.26 10.59 -11.03
CA TYR A 127 12.30 10.94 -9.99
C TYR A 127 10.85 10.72 -10.45
N GLY A 128 10.07 10.03 -9.62
CA GLY A 128 8.66 9.78 -9.86
C GLY A 128 8.38 8.70 -10.89
N PHE A 129 9.34 7.81 -11.14
CA PHE A 129 9.13 6.53 -11.82
C PHE A 129 9.38 5.38 -10.84
N SER A 130 8.52 4.36 -10.88
CA SER A 130 8.68 3.11 -10.14
C SER A 130 8.44 1.92 -11.05
N LEU A 131 9.24 0.88 -10.88
CA LEU A 131 9.11 -0.42 -11.52
C LEU A 131 8.70 -1.45 -10.48
N ILE A 132 7.59 -2.15 -10.73
CA ILE A 132 7.18 -3.35 -9.99
C ILE A 132 7.32 -4.54 -10.94
N TYR A 133 8.25 -5.45 -10.66
CA TYR A 133 8.44 -6.69 -11.43
C TYR A 133 7.93 -7.90 -10.64
N LEU A 134 7.10 -8.71 -11.29
CA LEU A 134 6.53 -9.94 -10.75
C LEU A 134 7.02 -11.12 -11.61
N GLY A 135 8.01 -11.86 -11.15
CA GLY A 135 8.57 -13.00 -11.90
C GLY A 135 10.01 -13.31 -11.55
N GLU A 136 10.56 -14.37 -12.15
CA GLU A 136 11.93 -14.82 -11.91
C GLU A 136 12.84 -14.54 -13.11
N LYS A 137 12.31 -14.57 -14.34
CA LYS A 137 13.08 -14.55 -15.60
C LYS A 137 14.07 -13.38 -15.71
N TYR A 138 13.69 -12.21 -15.19
CA TYR A 138 14.47 -10.98 -15.27
C TYR A 138 14.91 -10.46 -13.90
N SER A 139 14.83 -11.26 -12.83
CA SER A 139 15.17 -10.83 -11.47
C SER A 139 16.55 -10.19 -11.34
N ASP A 140 17.53 -10.76 -12.03
CA ASP A 140 18.93 -10.31 -11.97
C ASP A 140 19.18 -9.01 -12.75
N THR A 141 18.20 -8.58 -13.55
CA THR A 141 18.28 -7.36 -14.38
C THR A 141 18.28 -6.08 -13.53
N TRP A 142 17.66 -6.15 -12.35
CA TRP A 142 17.30 -4.99 -11.53
C TRP A 142 18.16 -4.81 -10.29
N ASN A 143 18.83 -5.89 -9.85
CA ASN A 143 19.69 -5.89 -8.68
C ASN A 143 20.82 -4.86 -8.89
N SER A 144 21.04 -3.99 -7.91
CA SER A 144 22.26 -3.20 -7.89
C SER A 144 23.46 -4.11 -7.58
N GLU A 145 24.65 -3.78 -8.07
CA GLU A 145 25.89 -4.55 -7.77
C GLU A 145 26.18 -4.63 -6.26
N ASP A 146 25.56 -3.75 -5.46
CA ASP A 146 25.71 -3.65 -4.01
C ASP A 146 24.61 -4.39 -3.22
N GLU A 147 23.59 -4.96 -3.88
CA GLU A 147 22.51 -5.69 -3.22
C GLU A 147 22.86 -7.17 -3.04
N ILE A 148 22.59 -7.68 -1.84
CA ILE A 148 22.81 -9.10 -1.51
C ILE A 148 21.84 -9.92 -2.37
N PRO A 149 22.32 -10.84 -3.22
CA PRO A 149 21.43 -11.72 -3.99
C PRO A 149 20.61 -12.55 -3.00
N LEU A 150 19.29 -12.37 -3.03
CA LEU A 150 18.37 -13.13 -2.20
C LEU A 150 18.01 -14.43 -2.94
N ASP A 151 18.45 -15.57 -2.41
CA ASP A 151 18.05 -16.90 -2.88
C ASP A 151 16.63 -17.22 -2.38
N LEU A 152 15.65 -16.58 -3.01
CA LEU A 152 14.23 -16.78 -2.73
C LEU A 152 13.70 -17.81 -3.75
N LYS A 153 13.22 -18.94 -3.25
CA LYS A 153 12.53 -19.95 -4.07
C LYS A 153 11.06 -19.55 -4.26
N GLY A 154 10.65 -19.34 -5.51
CA GLY A 154 9.29 -18.97 -5.89
C GLY A 154 9.22 -17.56 -6.48
N ASN A 155 8.23 -17.34 -7.35
CA ASN A 155 8.00 -16.10 -8.09
C ASN A 155 8.34 -14.85 -7.27
N LEU A 156 9.19 -13.99 -7.79
CA LEU A 156 9.74 -12.88 -7.01
C LEU A 156 8.94 -11.61 -7.24
N PHE A 157 8.88 -10.79 -6.20
CA PHE A 157 8.27 -9.48 -6.20
C PHE A 157 9.36 -8.44 -6.00
N TYR A 158 9.60 -7.59 -6.99
CA TYR A 158 10.60 -6.54 -6.95
C TYR A 158 9.93 -5.18 -7.07
N ILE A 159 10.25 -4.23 -6.20
CA ILE A 159 9.94 -2.81 -6.37
C ILE A 159 11.25 -2.05 -6.48
N HIS A 160 11.40 -1.25 -7.53
CA HIS A 160 12.52 -0.34 -7.71
C HIS A 160 12.04 1.08 -7.99
N TYR A 161 12.59 2.05 -7.29
CA TYR A 161 12.30 3.47 -7.46
C TYR A 161 13.48 4.32 -7.03
N SER A 162 13.41 5.64 -7.24
CA SER A 162 14.42 6.57 -6.75
C SER A 162 13.86 7.58 -5.74
N VAL A 163 14.60 7.76 -4.65
CA VAL A 163 14.41 8.84 -3.67
C VAL A 163 15.65 9.74 -3.70
N SER A 164 15.49 11.00 -4.08
CA SER A 164 16.59 11.99 -4.14
C SER A 164 17.81 11.55 -4.98
N GLY A 165 17.61 10.76 -6.03
CA GLY A 165 18.68 10.28 -6.90
C GLY A 165 19.36 8.99 -6.42
N THR A 166 19.00 8.48 -5.24
CA THR A 166 19.42 7.16 -4.75
C THR A 166 18.40 6.13 -5.20
N GLN A 167 18.85 4.99 -5.72
CA GLN A 167 17.98 3.86 -6.02
C GLN A 167 17.56 3.18 -4.72
N CYS A 168 16.27 2.96 -4.58
CA CYS A 168 15.64 2.23 -3.48
C CYS A 168 14.97 0.98 -4.05
N GLY A 169 15.02 -0.09 -3.27
CA GLY A 169 14.55 -1.41 -3.69
C GLY A 169 13.88 -2.15 -2.55
N ALA A 170 12.83 -2.90 -2.85
CA ALA A 170 12.27 -3.90 -1.96
C ALA A 170 12.10 -5.21 -2.72
N ILE A 171 12.48 -6.32 -2.09
CA ILE A 171 12.33 -7.65 -2.65
C ILE A 171 11.42 -8.45 -1.72
N GLY A 172 10.41 -9.09 -2.30
CA GLY A 172 9.51 -10.03 -1.64
C GLY A 172 9.44 -11.33 -2.42
N ALA A 173 8.93 -12.38 -1.76
CA ALA A 173 8.63 -13.65 -2.40
C ALA A 173 7.11 -13.79 -2.57
N TRP A 174 6.69 -14.30 -3.74
CA TRP A 174 5.35 -14.78 -4.00
C TRP A 174 5.35 -16.30 -3.84
N THR A 175 5.02 -16.73 -2.62
CA THR A 175 5.12 -18.13 -2.22
C THR A 175 4.10 -19.00 -2.94
N THR A 176 4.27 -20.33 -2.86
CA THR A 176 3.25 -21.27 -3.35
C THR A 176 1.88 -21.06 -2.69
N GLU A 177 1.86 -20.59 -1.45
CA GLU A 177 0.61 -20.26 -0.74
C GLU A 177 -0.08 -19.05 -1.39
N ASP A 178 0.68 -18.00 -1.72
CA ASP A 178 0.18 -16.82 -2.42
C ASP A 178 -0.36 -17.16 -3.82
N GLN A 179 0.32 -18.06 -4.53
CA GLN A 179 -0.16 -18.58 -5.83
C GLN A 179 -1.47 -19.36 -5.70
N ASN A 180 -1.66 -20.11 -4.61
CA ASN A 180 -2.92 -20.81 -4.35
C ASN A 180 -4.03 -19.85 -3.93
N LEU A 181 -3.70 -18.80 -3.17
CA LEU A 181 -4.61 -17.71 -2.85
C LEU A 181 -5.11 -17.03 -4.12
N LEU A 182 -4.27 -16.77 -5.13
CA LEU A 182 -4.69 -16.16 -6.39
C LEU A 182 -5.73 -16.97 -7.17
N LYS A 183 -5.69 -18.31 -7.07
CA LYS A 183 -6.72 -19.16 -7.70
C LYS A 183 -8.09 -18.95 -7.05
N THR A 184 -8.12 -18.58 -5.78
CA THR A 184 -9.35 -18.39 -5.00
C THR A 184 -9.80 -16.93 -4.98
N TYR A 185 -8.84 -16.01 -4.89
CA TYR A 185 -9.00 -14.56 -4.77
C TYR A 185 -8.08 -13.87 -5.78
N PRO A 186 -8.42 -13.87 -7.08
CA PRO A 186 -7.55 -13.33 -8.13
C PRO A 186 -7.23 -11.84 -7.96
N TYR A 187 -8.04 -11.10 -7.21
CA TYR A 187 -7.85 -9.68 -6.92
C TYR A 187 -6.73 -9.40 -5.90
N SER A 188 -6.24 -10.39 -5.15
CA SER A 188 -5.24 -10.16 -4.11
C SER A 188 -3.91 -9.65 -4.67
N LEU A 189 -3.53 -10.06 -5.89
CA LEU A 189 -2.35 -9.51 -6.57
C LEU A 189 -2.52 -8.01 -6.83
N GLY A 190 -3.68 -7.60 -7.33
CA GLY A 190 -4.00 -6.19 -7.54
C GLY A 190 -3.91 -5.39 -6.25
N GLU A 191 -4.46 -5.91 -5.14
CA GLU A 191 -4.36 -5.25 -3.83
C GLU A 191 -2.92 -5.11 -3.35
N THR A 192 -2.10 -6.15 -3.48
CA THR A 192 -0.67 -6.06 -3.13
C THR A 192 0.03 -4.97 -3.93
N ILE A 193 -0.22 -4.90 -5.24
CA ILE A 193 0.34 -3.86 -6.10
C ILE A 193 -0.09 -2.46 -5.63
N LEU A 194 -1.37 -2.28 -5.29
CA LEU A 194 -1.87 -0.99 -4.79
C LEU A 194 -1.17 -0.56 -3.49
N TYR A 195 -0.98 -1.48 -2.54
CA TYR A 195 -0.22 -1.18 -1.32
C TYR A 195 1.24 -0.83 -1.61
N SER A 196 1.88 -1.50 -2.56
CA SER A 196 3.24 -1.19 -3.00
C SER A 196 3.35 0.19 -3.65
N ILE A 197 2.36 0.56 -4.48
CA ILE A 197 2.27 1.91 -5.05
C ILE A 197 2.11 2.95 -3.94
N GLU A 198 1.24 2.70 -2.95
CA GLU A 198 1.05 3.61 -1.82
C GLU A 198 2.36 3.82 -1.03
N SER A 199 3.12 2.75 -0.77
CA SER A 199 4.42 2.83 -0.09
C SER A 199 5.42 3.68 -0.86
N PHE A 200 5.58 3.41 -2.16
CA PHE A 200 6.41 4.22 -3.05
C PHE A 200 5.99 5.69 -2.99
N LEU A 201 4.70 5.97 -3.15
CA LEU A 201 4.19 7.32 -3.13
C LEU A 201 4.53 7.99 -1.80
N LYS A 202 4.32 7.35 -0.64
CA LYS A 202 4.64 7.90 0.69
C LYS A 202 6.11 8.27 0.85
N GLU A 203 7.02 7.53 0.25
CA GLU A 203 8.47 7.76 0.39
C GLU A 203 9.00 8.89 -0.49
N ILE A 204 8.42 9.10 -1.67
CA ILE A 204 8.93 10.10 -2.64
C ILE A 204 8.38 11.52 -2.46
N GLY A 205 7.38 11.71 -1.59
CA GLY A 205 6.68 13.00 -1.45
C GLY A 205 6.48 13.40 -0.03
#